data_AF-A0A3A4PJI2-F1
#
_entry.id   AF-A0A3A4PJI2-F1
#
_cell.length_a   1.000
_cell.length_b   1.000
_cell.length_c   1.000
_cell.angle_alpha   90.00
_cell.angle_beta   90.00
_cell.angle_gamma   90.00
#
_symmetry.space_group_name_H-M   'P 1'
#
loop_
_entity.id
_entity.type
_entity.pdbx_description
1 polymer ?
#
loop_
_entity_poly.entity_id
_entity_poly.type
_entity_poly.pdbx_seq_one_letter_code
_entity_poly.pdbx_strand_id
1 'polypeptide(L)'
;MTITTQPAGALVYLNDEEVGRSEVTVDFTWYGDYEVLIRKDGYATLNTHWTLRPPWYQIPPLDFVAEVLWPGQIVDARQREFTLQPQPPVANDALFERAMETRRTALDADGNAERPDVEP
;
A
#
# COMPACT_ATOMS: atom_id res chain seq x y z
N MET A 1 -12.67 9.45 7.68
CA MET A 1 -11.91 9.57 6.42
C MET A 1 -12.65 8.87 5.31
N THR A 2 -12.71 9.46 4.12
CA THR A 2 -13.43 8.92 2.96
C THR A 2 -12.42 8.59 1.86
N ILE A 3 -12.48 7.37 1.36
CA ILE A 3 -11.59 6.84 0.32
C ILE A 3 -12.41 6.57 -0.93
N THR A 4 -12.09 7.31 -2.00
CA THR A 4 -12.64 7.10 -3.34
C THR A 4 -11.55 6.56 -4.27
N THR A 5 -11.93 5.77 -5.27
CA THR A 5 -10.96 5.22 -6.24
C THR A 5 -11.46 5.36 -7.67
N GLN A 6 -10.51 5.57 -8.58
CA GLN A 6 -10.76 5.48 -10.02
C GLN A 6 -9.94 4.33 -10.60
N PRO A 7 -10.59 3.28 -11.13
CA PRO A 7 -12.03 3.11 -11.27
C PRO A 7 -12.71 2.66 -9.97
N ALA A 8 -14.00 2.97 -9.82
CA ALA A 8 -14.78 2.70 -8.60
C ALA A 8 -14.94 1.20 -8.28
N GLY A 9 -15.31 0.87 -7.04
CA GLY A 9 -15.54 -0.51 -6.60
C GLY A 9 -14.26 -1.32 -6.36
N ALA A 10 -13.13 -0.65 -6.15
CA ALA A 10 -11.89 -1.29 -5.75
C ALA A 10 -11.96 -1.70 -4.27
N LEU A 11 -11.35 -2.82 -3.91
CA LEU A 11 -11.26 -3.29 -2.54
C LEU A 11 -10.19 -2.50 -1.80
N VAL A 12 -10.54 -1.94 -0.65
CA VAL A 12 -9.67 -1.06 0.15
C VAL A 12 -9.35 -1.75 1.48
N TYR A 13 -8.08 -1.71 1.82
CA TYR A 13 -7.53 -2.13 3.11
C TYR A 13 -6.91 -0.91 3.78
N LEU A 14 -7.15 -0.76 5.07
CA LEU A 14 -6.59 0.29 5.92
C LEU A 14 -5.85 -0.38 7.08
N ASN A 15 -4.52 -0.19 7.18
CA ASN A 15 -3.68 -0.87 8.19
C ASN A 15 -3.93 -2.38 8.27
N ASP A 16 -3.87 -3.06 7.12
CA ASP A 16 -4.16 -4.50 6.95
C ASP A 16 -5.63 -4.94 7.22
N GLU A 17 -6.53 -4.04 7.62
CA GLU A 17 -7.95 -4.33 7.82
C GLU A 17 -8.76 -4.04 6.55
N GLU A 18 -9.58 -5.00 6.12
CA GLU A 18 -10.50 -4.79 4.99
C GLU A 18 -11.66 -3.89 5.41
N VAL A 19 -11.68 -2.67 4.86
CA VAL A 19 -12.75 -1.69 5.17
C VAL A 19 -13.92 -1.77 4.18
N GLY A 20 -13.71 -2.42 3.02
CA GLY A 20 -14.72 -2.68 2.01
C GLY A 20 -14.36 -2.14 0.63
N ARG A 21 -15.37 -1.96 -0.23
CA ARG A 21 -15.19 -1.45 -1.60
C ARG A 21 -15.42 0.06 -1.67
N SER A 22 -14.59 0.75 -2.45
CA SER A 22 -14.74 2.18 -2.70
C SER A 22 -16.07 2.50 -3.43
N GLU A 23 -16.79 3.57 -3.11
CA GLU A 23 -16.56 4.62 -2.10
C GLU A 23 -16.83 4.14 -0.67
N VAL A 24 -15.86 4.29 0.24
CA VAL A 24 -15.96 3.87 1.64
C VAL A 24 -15.56 5.00 2.59
N THR A 25 -16.33 5.16 3.67
CA THR A 25 -16.02 6.10 4.76
C THR A 25 -15.72 5.31 6.03
N VAL A 26 -14.58 5.61 6.64
CA VAL A 26 -14.06 4.95 7.84
C VAL A 26 -13.81 5.99 8.92
N ASP A 27 -14.35 5.78 10.11
CA ASP A 27 -14.06 6.63 11.25
C ASP A 27 -12.65 6.38 11.78
N PHE A 28 -11.94 7.43 12.21
CA PHE A 28 -10.62 7.31 12.81
C PHE A 28 -10.57 8.03 14.16
N THR A 29 -9.89 7.43 15.13
CA THR A 29 -9.75 7.99 16.48
C THR A 29 -8.40 8.68 16.70
N TRP A 30 -7.34 8.19 16.03
CA TRP A 30 -5.97 8.65 16.26
C TRP A 30 -5.38 9.31 15.02
N TYR A 31 -4.63 10.40 15.22
CA TYR A 31 -3.81 11.00 14.18
C TYR A 31 -2.52 10.18 13.99
N GLY A 32 -2.10 9.99 12.75
CA GLY A 32 -0.99 9.12 12.44
C GLY A 32 -0.85 8.84 10.95
N ASP A 33 0.05 7.93 10.63
CA ASP A 33 0.23 7.42 9.28
C ASP A 33 -0.59 6.15 9.11
N TYR A 34 -1.44 6.12 8.08
CA TYR A 34 -2.30 4.99 7.76
C TYR A 34 -1.82 4.34 6.46
N GLU A 35 -1.58 3.04 6.49
CA GLU A 35 -1.33 2.27 5.28
C GLU A 35 -2.65 2.07 4.53
N VAL A 36 -2.67 2.48 3.27
CA VAL A 36 -3.82 2.33 2.37
C VAL A 36 -3.41 1.41 1.23
N LEU A 37 -4.01 0.22 1.22
CA LEU A 37 -3.78 -0.76 0.18
C LEU A 37 -5.06 -0.96 -0.62
N ILE A 38 -4.97 -0.79 -1.94
CA ILE A 38 -6.12 -0.82 -2.84
C ILE A 38 -5.90 -1.89 -3.91
N ARG A 39 -6.85 -2.81 -4.03
CA ARG A 39 -6.83 -3.92 -4.97
C ARG A 39 -8.05 -3.90 -5.88
N LYS A 40 -7.81 -4.16 -7.16
CA LYS A 40 -8.87 -4.34 -8.14
C LYS A 40 -8.41 -5.25 -9.27
N ASP A 41 -9.28 -6.15 -9.71
CA ASP A 41 -8.99 -7.05 -10.82
C ASP A 41 -8.66 -6.29 -12.11
N GLY A 42 -7.55 -6.67 -12.75
CA GLY A 42 -7.04 -6.00 -13.96
C GLY A 42 -6.27 -4.71 -13.71
N TYR A 43 -6.08 -4.31 -12.46
CA TYR A 43 -5.32 -3.12 -12.08
C TYR A 43 -4.14 -3.50 -11.17
N ALA A 44 -3.08 -2.70 -11.24
CA ALA A 44 -1.96 -2.80 -10.32
C ALA A 44 -2.43 -2.52 -8.89
N THR A 45 -1.95 -3.31 -7.93
CA THR A 45 -2.18 -3.04 -6.51
C THR A 45 -1.49 -1.74 -6.14
N LEU A 46 -2.24 -0.81 -5.55
CA LEU A 46 -1.70 0.44 -5.05
C LEU A 46 -1.45 0.29 -3.54
N ASN A 47 -0.19 0.41 -3.11
CA ASN A 47 0.18 0.53 -1.71
C ASN A 47 0.70 1.95 -1.50
N THR A 48 0.05 2.70 -0.60
CA THR A 48 0.39 4.09 -0.30
C THR A 48 0.12 4.40 1.16
N HIS A 49 0.71 5.49 1.65
CA HIS A 49 0.54 5.94 3.02
C HIS A 49 -0.25 7.25 3.04
N TRP A 50 -1.25 7.33 3.92
CA TRP A 50 -2.02 8.55 4.15
C TRP A 50 -1.78 9.06 5.57
N THR A 51 -0.93 10.07 5.68
CA THR A 51 -0.66 10.75 6.95
C THR A 51 -1.78 11.73 7.31
N LEU A 52 -2.47 11.47 8.42
CA LEU A 52 -3.42 12.36 9.07
C LEU A 52 -2.69 13.20 10.12
N ARG A 53 -2.40 14.46 9.79
CA ARG A 53 -1.74 15.39 10.72
C ARG A 53 -2.73 16.05 11.67
N PRO A 54 -2.42 16.15 12.98
CA PRO A 54 -3.26 16.85 13.94
C PRO A 54 -3.32 18.35 13.63
N PRO A 55 -4.40 19.04 14.02
CA PRO A 55 -4.50 20.49 13.88
C PRO A 55 -3.45 21.21 14.74
N TRP A 56 -2.92 22.30 14.19
CA TRP A 56 -1.76 23.07 14.66
C TRP A 56 -1.95 23.84 15.97
N TYR A 57 -3.16 23.82 16.56
CA TYR A 57 -3.50 24.56 17.79
C TYR A 57 -3.12 23.85 19.10
N GLN A 58 -2.48 22.67 19.05
CA GLN A 58 -2.04 21.90 20.23
C GLN A 58 -0.59 22.22 20.69
N ILE A 59 -0.06 23.40 20.35
CA ILE A 59 1.32 23.79 20.70
C ILE A 59 1.29 24.85 21.82
N PRO A 60 1.83 24.57 23.02
CA PRO A 60 1.93 25.56 24.08
C PRO A 60 2.85 26.74 23.68
N PRO A 61 2.51 27.99 24.08
CA PRO A 61 1.58 28.37 25.15
C PRO A 61 0.14 28.71 24.70
N LEU A 62 -0.24 28.50 23.43
CA LEU A 62 -1.63 28.72 22.97
C LEU A 62 -2.62 27.67 23.52
N ASP A 63 -2.10 26.56 24.03
CA ASP A 63 -2.82 25.38 24.52
C ASP A 63 -3.80 25.69 25.68
N PHE A 64 -3.45 26.63 26.56
CA PHE A 64 -4.24 26.94 27.76
C PHE A 64 -5.55 27.70 27.50
N VAL A 65 -5.71 28.35 26.34
CA VAL A 65 -6.92 29.14 26.01
C VAL A 65 -7.91 28.31 25.17
N ALA A 66 -7.41 27.36 24.38
CA ALA A 66 -8.24 26.50 23.53
C ALA A 66 -9.07 25.50 24.35
N GLU A 67 -8.49 24.93 25.41
CA GLU A 67 -9.14 23.91 26.26
C GLU A 67 -10.28 24.49 27.12
N VAL A 68 -10.17 25.77 27.51
CA VAL A 68 -11.19 26.49 28.30
C VAL A 68 -12.40 26.92 27.45
N LEU A 69 -12.22 27.10 26.13
CA LEU A 69 -13.25 27.71 25.26
C LEU A 69 -13.95 26.73 24.30
N TRP A 70 -13.48 25.48 24.14
CA TRP A 70 -14.02 24.59 23.11
C TRP A 70 -14.49 23.21 23.65
N PRO A 71 -15.80 23.04 23.95
CA PRO A 71 -16.37 21.80 24.48
C PRO A 71 -16.74 20.73 23.43
N GLY A 72 -16.30 20.86 22.16
CA GLY A 72 -16.76 20.02 21.04
C GLY A 72 -15.74 19.01 20.51
N GLN A 73 -16.19 17.80 20.19
CA GLN A 73 -15.40 16.83 19.42
C GLN A 73 -15.19 17.37 17.99
N ILE A 74 -13.94 17.67 17.61
CA ILE A 74 -13.62 18.04 16.24
C ILE A 74 -13.60 16.77 15.40
N VAL A 75 -14.67 16.51 14.66
CA VAL A 75 -14.73 15.42 13.66
C VAL A 75 -14.05 15.92 12.39
N ASP A 76 -12.82 15.47 12.14
CA ASP A 76 -12.07 15.84 10.95
C ASP A 76 -12.45 14.92 9.78
N ALA A 77 -13.31 15.41 8.89
CA ALA A 77 -13.74 14.70 7.68
C ALA A 77 -12.77 15.00 6.53
N ARG A 78 -11.88 14.05 6.23
CA ARG A 78 -10.95 14.14 5.08
C ARG A 78 -11.32 13.16 4.00
N GLN A 79 -11.24 13.61 2.75
CA GLN A 79 -11.47 12.79 1.56
C GLN A 79 -10.22 12.74 0.68
N ARG A 80 -9.89 11.55 0.16
CA ARG A 80 -8.82 11.33 -0.81
C ARG A 80 -9.31 10.41 -1.92
N GLU A 81 -8.92 10.77 -3.13
CA GLU A 81 -9.11 9.94 -4.32
C GLU A 81 -7.81 9.27 -4.74
N PHE A 82 -7.90 8.00 -5.11
CA PHE A 82 -6.77 7.21 -5.60
C PHE A 82 -7.03 6.66 -7.01
N THR A 83 -6.13 6.96 -7.95
CA THR A 83 -6.22 6.46 -9.32
C THR A 83 -5.36 5.21 -9.49
N LEU A 84 -6.01 4.10 -9.86
CA LEU A 84 -5.36 2.82 -10.12
C LEU A 84 -4.82 2.77 -11.54
N GLN A 85 -3.61 2.22 -11.68
CA GLN A 85 -3.01 1.99 -12.99
C GLN A 85 -3.42 0.61 -13.51
N PRO A 86 -3.79 0.46 -14.80
CA PRO A 86 -4.03 -0.85 -15.40
C PRO A 86 -2.79 -1.73 -15.25
N GLN A 87 -2.98 -3.01 -14.93
CA GLN A 87 -1.86 -3.93 -14.87
C GLN A 87 -1.44 -4.25 -16.31
N PRO A 88 -0.15 -4.07 -16.68
CA PRO A 88 0.30 -4.48 -17.99
C PRO A 88 0.10 -5.99 -18.15
N PRO A 89 -0.37 -6.48 -19.32
CA PRO A 89 -0.49 -7.89 -19.57
C PRO A 89 0.88 -8.53 -19.37
N VAL A 90 0.95 -9.53 -18.48
CA VAL A 90 2.15 -10.31 -18.27
C VAL A 90 2.44 -11.03 -19.59
N ALA A 91 3.43 -10.53 -20.35
CA ALA A 91 3.84 -11.16 -21.60
C ALA A 91 4.41 -12.54 -21.28
N ASN A 92 3.62 -13.59 -21.55
CA ASN A 92 3.95 -14.98 -21.20
C ASN A 92 5.33 -15.41 -21.73
N ASP A 93 5.78 -14.83 -22.84
CA ASP A 93 7.09 -15.11 -23.45
C ASP A 93 8.25 -14.76 -22.50
N ALA A 94 8.17 -13.62 -21.80
CA ALA A 94 9.21 -13.17 -20.88
C ALA A 94 9.29 -14.03 -19.60
N LEU A 95 8.17 -14.64 -19.18
CA LEU A 95 8.16 -15.58 -18.06
C LEU A 95 8.76 -16.93 -18.47
N PHE A 96 8.47 -17.40 -19.67
CA PHE A 96 9.00 -18.66 -20.19
C PHE A 96 10.52 -18.60 -20.37
N GLU A 97 11.05 -17.50 -20.93
CA GLU A 97 12.49 -17.28 -21.08
C GLU A 97 13.21 -17.29 -19.73
N ARG A 98 12.72 -16.55 -18.72
CA ARG A 98 13.30 -16.56 -17.37
C ARG A 98 13.27 -17.94 -16.72
N ALA A 99 12.18 -18.70 -16.91
CA ALA A 99 12.06 -20.05 -16.37
C ALA A 99 13.08 -21.00 -17.03
N MET A 100 13.30 -20.88 -18.34
CA MET A 100 14.31 -21.66 -19.05
C MET A 100 15.73 -21.27 -18.64
N GLU A 101 16.02 -19.98 -18.45
CA GLU A 101 17.32 -19.49 -18.00
C GLU A 101 17.65 -19.97 -16.58
N THR A 102 16.69 -19.88 -15.65
CA THR A 102 16.83 -20.37 -14.27
C THR A 102 17.05 -21.89 -14.23
N ARG A 103 16.35 -22.64 -15.10
CA ARG A 103 16.55 -24.09 -15.22
C ARG A 103 17.94 -24.42 -15.78
N ARG A 104 18.43 -23.65 -16.74
CA ARG A 104 19.75 -23.87 -17.36
C ARG A 104 20.88 -23.60 -16.38
N THR A 105 20.83 -22.49 -15.64
CA THR A 105 21.83 -22.17 -14.61
C THR A 105 21.85 -23.21 -13.48
N ALA A 106 20.71 -23.76 -13.10
CA ALA A 106 20.65 -24.84 -12.11
C ALA A 106 21.35 -26.12 -12.60
N LEU A 107 21.16 -26.52 -13.86
CA LEU A 107 21.82 -27.69 -14.45
C LEU A 107 23.33 -27.48 -14.62
N ASP A 108 23.74 -26.28 -15.02
CA ASP A 108 25.15 -25.94 -15.17
C ASP A 108 25.86 -25.87 -13.80
N ALA A 109 25.16 -25.44 -12.74
CA ALA A 109 25.67 -25.43 -11.38
C ALA A 109 25.85 -26.84 -10.79
N ASP A 110 24.92 -27.76 -11.07
CA ASP A 110 24.98 -29.16 -10.63
C ASP A 110 26.13 -29.90 -11.33
N GLY A 111 26.31 -29.70 -12.64
CA GLY A 111 27.41 -30.29 -13.42
C GLY A 111 28.81 -29.76 -13.06
N ASN A 112 28.91 -28.57 -12.46
CA ASN A 112 30.16 -28.01 -11.98
C ASN A 112 30.54 -28.50 -10.57
N ALA A 113 29.57 -28.93 -9.76
CA ALA A 113 29.82 -29.49 -8.42
C ALA A 113 30.39 -30.93 -8.45
N GLU A 114 30.27 -31.63 -9.58
CA GLU A 114 30.72 -33.02 -9.77
C GLU A 114 32.16 -33.17 -10.29
N ARG A 115 32.90 -32.06 -10.48
CA ARG A 115 34.34 -32.09 -10.78
C ARG A 115 35.15 -31.76 -9.52
N PRO A 116 35.56 -32.75 -8.71
CA PRO A 116 36.61 -32.49 -7.74
C PRO A 116 37.90 -32.18 -8.51
N ASP A 117 38.54 -31.06 -8.17
CA ASP A 117 39.91 -30.75 -8.58
C ASP A 117 40.81 -31.93 -8.21
N VAL A 118 41.10 -32.79 -9.19
CA VAL A 118 42.23 -33.71 -9.12
C VAL A 118 43.41 -32.92 -9.68
N GLU A 119 44.04 -32.12 -8.81
CA GLU A 119 45.35 -31.52 -9.08
C GLU A 119 46.40 -32.63 -9.29
N PRO A 120 47.28 -32.52 -10.30
CA PRO A 120 48.31 -33.50 -10.62
C PRO A 120 49.52 -33.50 -9.67
#